data_AF-A0A946HB59-F1
#
_entry.id   AF-A0A946HB59-F1
#
_cell.length_a   1.000
_cell.length_b   1.000
_cell.length_c   1.000
_cell.angle_alpha   90.00
_cell.angle_beta   90.00
_cell.angle_gamma   90.00
#
_symmetry.space_group_name_H-M   'P 1'
#
loop_
_entity.id
_entity.type
_entity.pdbx_description
1 polymer ?
#
loop_
_entity_poly.entity_id
_entity_poly.type
_entity_poly.pdbx_seq_one_letter_code
_entity_poly.pdbx_strand_id
1 'polypeptide(L)'
;DGCSDNLALIRAGATDQTSGQPIPDFGTLVADFMAKKFAGEAIEPGEVVQEGALWSPGQLKMTDIGMMLYLSTTSITKDNVDVPGLWGNQ
;
A
#
# COMPACT_ATOMS: atom_id res chain seq x y z
N ASP A 1 3.37 -11.26 -2.65
CA ASP A 1 2.62 -9.97 -2.66
C ASP A 1 2.04 -9.62 -1.28
N GLY A 2 2.24 -10.49 -0.28
CA GLY A 2 1.65 -10.33 1.04
C GLY A 2 0.23 -10.88 1.18
N CYS A 3 -0.25 -11.69 0.24
CA CYS A 3 -1.51 -12.41 0.38
C CYS A 3 -1.47 -13.43 1.54
N SER A 4 -2.64 -13.86 2.00
CA SER A 4 -2.79 -14.78 3.14
C SER A 4 -1.97 -16.05 3.00
N ASP A 5 -1.98 -16.69 1.82
CA ASP A 5 -1.21 -17.91 1.55
C ASP A 5 0.30 -17.67 1.67
N ASN A 6 0.78 -16.53 1.18
CA ASN A 6 2.18 -16.17 1.29
C ASN A 6 2.57 -15.93 2.76
N LEU A 7 1.71 -15.32 3.57
CA LEU A 7 1.98 -15.14 5.00
C LEU A 7 1.97 -16.47 5.76
N ALA A 8 1.10 -17.41 5.38
CA ALA A 8 1.10 -18.76 5.95
C ALA A 8 2.43 -19.50 5.69
N LEU A 9 2.99 -19.36 4.47
CA LEU A 9 4.30 -19.93 4.15
C LEU A 9 5.43 -19.30 4.96
N ILE A 10 5.38 -17.99 5.22
CA ILE A 10 6.34 -17.30 6.11
C ILE A 10 6.25 -17.84 7.54
N ARG A 11 5.03 -18.00 8.09
CA ARG A 11 4.82 -18.58 9.42
C ARG A 11 5.36 -20.00 9.52
N ALA A 12 5.15 -20.80 8.47
CA ALA A 12 5.65 -22.17 8.36
C ALA A 12 7.17 -22.25 8.14
N GLY A 13 7.85 -21.13 7.85
CA GLY A 13 9.27 -21.10 7.52
C GLY A 13 9.60 -21.69 6.14
N ALA A 14 8.61 -21.80 5.25
CA ALA A 14 8.81 -22.26 3.87
C ALA A 14 9.30 -21.14 2.94
N THR A 15 9.13 -19.87 3.36
CA THR A 15 9.63 -18.68 2.66
C THR A 15 10.15 -17.67 3.69
N ASP A 16 11.29 -17.04 3.44
CA ASP A 16 11.89 -16.12 4.41
C ASP A 16 11.27 -14.72 4.38
N GLN A 17 10.79 -14.26 3.21
CA GLN A 17 10.36 -12.88 3.02
C GLN A 17 9.37 -12.71 1.85
N THR A 18 8.51 -11.69 1.93
CA THR A 18 7.80 -11.11 0.77
C THR A 18 7.70 -9.59 0.88
N SER A 19 7.68 -8.89 -0.26
CA SER A 19 7.12 -7.52 -0.30
C SER A 19 5.59 -7.57 -0.25
N GLY A 20 5.03 -7.02 0.82
CA GLY A 20 3.59 -6.82 1.01
C GLY A 20 3.12 -5.58 0.28
N GLN A 21 2.23 -5.75 -0.69
CA GLN A 21 1.58 -4.64 -1.38
C GLN A 21 0.40 -4.14 -0.54
N PRO A 22 0.17 -2.82 -0.43
CA PRO A 22 -0.97 -2.26 0.29
C PRO A 22 -2.24 -2.32 -0.56
N ILE A 23 -2.71 -3.54 -0.89
CA ILE A 23 -3.79 -3.75 -1.88
C ILE A 23 -5.08 -3.01 -1.53
N PRO A 24 -5.62 -3.11 -0.29
CA PRO A 24 -6.82 -2.37 0.08
C PRO A 24 -6.65 -0.85 -0.02
N ASP A 25 -5.46 -0.34 0.36
CA ASP A 25 -5.19 1.09 0.35
C ASP A 25 -5.14 1.67 -1.07
N PHE A 26 -4.67 0.91 -2.07
CA PHE A 26 -4.78 1.35 -3.47
C PHE A 26 -6.23 1.67 -3.83
N GLY A 27 -7.18 0.83 -3.43
CA GLY A 27 -8.61 1.05 -3.69
C GLY A 27 -9.15 2.29 -2.99
N THR A 28 -8.88 2.42 -1.68
CA THR A 28 -9.34 3.55 -0.86
C THR A 28 -8.78 4.87 -1.36
N LEU A 29 -7.47 4.95 -1.60
CA LEU A 29 -6.82 6.18 -2.05
C LEU A 29 -7.29 6.60 -3.44
N VAL A 30 -7.47 5.65 -4.36
CA VAL A 30 -8.03 5.96 -5.68
C VAL A 30 -9.44 6.53 -5.55
N ALA A 31 -10.29 5.94 -4.69
CA ALA A 31 -11.63 6.46 -4.46
C ALA A 31 -11.60 7.90 -3.90
N ASP A 32 -10.71 8.18 -2.95
CA ASP A 32 -10.55 9.53 -2.37
C ASP A 32 -10.09 10.56 -3.40
N PHE A 33 -9.09 10.21 -4.23
CA PHE A 33 -8.63 11.10 -5.31
C PHE A 33 -9.71 11.33 -6.36
N MET A 34 -10.49 10.30 -6.70
CA MET A 34 -11.62 10.45 -7.62
C MET A 34 -12.71 11.37 -7.04
N ALA A 35 -13.02 11.24 -5.75
CA ALA A 35 -13.97 12.13 -5.08
C ALA A 35 -13.53 13.59 -5.11
N LYS A 36 -12.26 13.88 -4.78
CA LYS A 36 -11.66 15.23 -4.89
C LYS A 36 -11.78 15.79 -6.30
N LYS A 37 -11.45 14.97 -7.31
CA LYS A 37 -11.57 15.36 -8.72
C LYS A 37 -13.02 15.69 -9.10
N PHE A 38 -14.00 14.92 -8.63
CA PHE A 38 -15.42 15.20 -8.88
C PHE A 38 -15.93 16.43 -8.14
N ALA A 39 -15.31 16.80 -7.01
CA ALA A 39 -15.55 18.05 -6.31
C ALA A 39 -14.89 19.27 -6.99
N GLY A 40 -14.12 19.07 -8.06
CA GLY A 40 -13.41 20.13 -8.77
C GLY A 40 -12.07 20.54 -8.10
N GLU A 41 -11.58 19.75 -7.15
CA GLU A 41 -10.28 19.99 -6.53
C GLU A 41 -9.14 19.60 -7.47
N ALA A 42 -8.05 20.38 -7.42
CA ALA A 42 -6.82 20.06 -8.12
C ALA A 42 -6.04 18.98 -7.34
N ILE A 43 -5.56 17.96 -8.05
CA ILE A 43 -4.65 16.96 -7.51
C ILE A 43 -3.24 17.33 -7.95
N GLU A 44 -2.43 17.79 -7.01
CA GLU A 44 -1.05 18.23 -7.28
C GLU A 44 -0.03 17.15 -6.92
N PRO A 45 1.11 17.07 -7.64
CA PRO A 45 2.23 16.22 -7.23
C PRO A 45 2.72 16.56 -5.82
N GLY A 46 3.10 15.55 -5.05
CA GLY A 46 3.55 15.75 -3.67
C GLY A 46 3.61 14.47 -2.85
N GLU A 47 4.02 14.61 -1.60
CA GLU A 47 3.97 13.54 -0.62
C GLU A 47 2.52 13.28 -0.19
N VAL A 48 2.15 12.01 -0.05
CA VAL A 48 0.87 11.57 0.50
C VAL A 48 1.15 10.86 1.80
N VAL A 49 0.66 11.41 2.91
CA VAL A 49 0.90 10.86 4.26
C VAL A 49 -0.42 10.44 4.87
N GLN A 50 -0.42 9.25 5.46
CA GLN A 50 -1.49 8.79 6.34
C GLN A 50 -0.87 8.17 7.59
N GLU A 51 -1.14 8.78 8.73
CA GLU A 51 -0.59 8.30 10.01
C GLU A 51 -1.03 6.85 10.28
N GLY A 52 -0.07 6.01 10.67
CA GLY A 52 -0.30 4.59 10.98
C GLY A 52 -0.44 3.67 9.77
N ALA A 53 -0.49 4.19 8.54
CA ALA A 53 -0.56 3.35 7.35
C ALA A 53 0.83 2.81 6.98
N LEU A 54 0.94 1.50 6.76
CA LEU A 54 2.24 0.84 6.46
C LEU A 54 2.86 1.29 5.13
N TRP A 55 2.05 1.76 4.19
CA TRP A 55 2.50 2.27 2.90
C TRP A 55 3.04 3.70 2.96
N SER A 56 2.76 4.43 4.05
CA SER A 56 3.07 5.85 4.20
C SER A 56 4.55 6.05 4.57
N PRO A 57 5.24 7.04 3.98
CA PRO A 57 4.73 8.00 2.99
C PRO A 57 4.61 7.40 1.58
N GLY A 58 3.60 7.86 0.84
CA GLY A 58 3.46 7.68 -0.60
C GLY A 58 3.85 8.95 -1.38
N GLN A 59 3.88 8.85 -2.71
CA GLN A 59 4.21 9.97 -3.60
C GLN A 59 3.26 10.04 -4.79
N LEU A 60 2.69 11.21 -5.01
CA LEU A 60 2.04 11.60 -6.27
C LEU A 60 3.06 12.26 -7.20
N LYS A 61 3.18 11.76 -8.42
CA LYS A 61 4.04 12.33 -9.45
C LYS A 61 3.30 12.45 -10.77
N MET A 62 3.44 13.60 -11.41
CA MET A 62 3.09 13.73 -12.81
C MET A 62 4.14 13.02 -13.66
N THR A 63 3.70 12.11 -14.52
CA THR A 63 4.53 11.37 -15.48
C THR A 63 4.04 11.65 -16.90
N ASP A 64 4.74 11.10 -17.89
CA ASP A 64 4.36 11.18 -19.31
C ASP A 64 3.04 10.47 -19.62
N ILE A 65 2.64 9.48 -18.80
CA ILE A 65 1.38 8.76 -18.92
C ILE A 65 0.28 9.27 -17.96
N GLY A 66 0.54 10.35 -17.23
CA GLY A 66 -0.40 10.98 -16.31
C GLY A 66 0.04 10.95 -14.85
N MET A 67 -0.89 11.27 -13.95
CA MET A 67 -0.63 11.29 -12.50
C MET A 67 -0.52 9.86 -11.95
N MET A 68 0.60 9.56 -11.31
CA MET A 68 0.91 8.26 -10.73
C MET A 68 1.01 8.38 -9.20
N LEU A 69 0.37 7.44 -8.49
CA LEU A 69 0.49 7.28 -7.04
C LEU A 69 1.41 6.11 -6.73
N TYR A 70 2.53 6.39 -6.06
CA TYR A 70 3.49 5.39 -5.61
C TYR A 70 3.35 5.18 -4.10
N LEU A 71 3.06 3.96 -3.69
CA LEU A 71 2.95 3.56 -2.30
C LEU A 71 4.11 2.65 -1.91
N SER A 72 4.56 2.72 -0.66
CA SER A 72 5.62 1.85 -0.16
C SER A 72 5.11 0.41 0.04
N THR A 73 5.97 -0.57 -0.22
CA THR A 73 5.71 -1.97 0.15
C THR A 73 6.36 -2.29 1.49
N THR A 74 5.69 -3.08 2.32
CA THR A 74 6.25 -3.57 3.58
C THR A 74 7.12 -4.80 3.31
N SER A 75 8.35 -4.81 3.80
CA SER A 75 9.14 -6.04 3.84
C SER A 75 8.61 -6.94 4.97
N ILE A 76 7.98 -8.05 4.61
CA ILE A 76 7.36 -8.97 5.57
C ILE A 76 8.28 -10.18 5.76
N THR A 77 8.67 -10.43 7.01
CA THR A 77 9.44 -11.60 7.46
C THR A 77 8.71 -12.25 8.63
N LYS A 78 9.29 -13.31 9.19
CA LYS A 78 8.73 -13.95 10.40
C LYS A 78 8.59 -13.00 11.60
N ASP A 79 9.39 -11.93 11.67
CA ASP A 79 9.39 -11.00 12.80
C ASP A 79 8.17 -10.06 12.81
N ASN A 80 7.53 -9.84 11.66
CA ASN A 80 6.43 -8.90 11.50
C ASN A 80 5.23 -9.46 10.71
N VAL A 81 5.21 -10.77 10.42
CA VAL A 81 4.15 -11.44 9.65
C VAL A 81 2.75 -11.31 10.28
N ASP A 82 2.67 -11.07 11.58
CA ASP A 82 1.41 -10.94 12.32
C ASP A 82 0.99 -9.46 12.56
N VAL A 83 1.67 -8.50 11.94
CA VAL A 83 1.25 -7.09 12.02
C VAL A 83 -0.18 -6.94 11.47
N PRO A 84 -1.15 -6.39 12.25
CA PRO A 84 -2.55 -6.32 11.83
C PRO A 84 -2.80 -5.49 10.56
N GLY A 85 -1.92 -4.53 10.26
CA GLY A 85 -2.02 -3.68 9.06
C GLY A 85 -1.66 -4.39 7.75
N LEU A 86 -1.16 -5.62 7.79
CA LEU A 86 -0.90 -6.41 6.58
C LEU A 86 -2.22 -6.94 6.01
N TRP A 87 -2.50 -6.66 4.75
CA TRP A 87 -3.78 -7.05 4.14
C TRP A 87 -4.01 -8.57 4.11
N GLY A 88 -2.96 -9.39 4.02
CA GLY A 88 -3.06 -10.85 4.12
C GLY A 88 -3.40 -11.38 5.52
N ASN A 89 -3.53 -10.50 6.53
CA ASN A 89 -4.01 -10.83 7.88
C ASN A 89 -5.49 -10.47 8.10
N GLN A 90 -6.20 -9.99 7.06
CA GLN A 90 -7.63 -9.68 7.13
C GLN A 90 -8.51 -10.83 6.66
#